data_AF-A0A937DAN5-F1
#
_entry.id   AF-A0A937DAN5-F1
#
_cell.length_a   1.000
_cell.length_b   1.000
_cell.length_c   1.000
_cell.angle_alpha   90.00
_cell.angle_beta   90.00
_cell.angle_gamma   90.00
#
_symmetry.space_group_name_H-M   'P 1'
#
loop_
_entity.id
_entity.type
_entity.pdbx_description
1 polymer ?
#
loop_
_entity_poly.entity_id
_entity_poly.type
_entity_poly.pdbx_seq_one_letter_code
_entity_poly.pdbx_strand_id
1 'polypeptide(L)'
;ELSGSTLKEFLSKQLPEYMLPTFYVHLAELPLNSSGKIDRKNLPEPKIELQDNYVAPSNAVEDQITAMWSEVLSIDKEMISVNKGFFELGGHSLKAMVLVNKIAKEFDMVFPLEKVFEKPTIKEQAEFIEINQWLFNDNATNVPIEMVQEVII
;
A
#
# COMPACT_ATOMS: atom_id res chain seq x y z
N GLU A 1 -8.13 -18.07 18.74
CA GLU A 1 -7.47 -18.56 17.52
C GLU A 1 -6.34 -17.60 17.18
N LEU A 2 -5.24 -18.08 16.56
CA LEU A 2 -4.19 -17.20 16.06
C LEU A 2 -4.65 -16.60 14.72
N SER A 3 -4.75 -15.28 14.63
CA SER A 3 -5.03 -14.57 13.37
C SER A 3 -3.73 -14.10 12.70
N GLY A 4 -3.80 -13.80 11.40
CA GLY A 4 -2.69 -13.21 10.65
C GLY A 4 -2.26 -11.85 11.21
N SER A 5 -3.20 -11.03 11.67
CA SER A 5 -2.92 -9.72 12.28
C SER A 5 -2.10 -9.85 13.57
N THR A 6 -2.46 -10.78 14.46
CA THR A 6 -1.70 -11.04 15.69
C THR A 6 -0.29 -11.54 15.40
N LEU A 7 -0.13 -12.37 14.35
CA LEU A 7 1.19 -12.82 13.88
C LEU A 7 2.05 -11.66 13.33
N LYS A 8 1.46 -10.77 12.52
CA LYS A 8 2.13 -9.59 11.99
C LYS A 8 2.62 -8.66 13.11
N GLU A 9 1.77 -8.37 14.09
CA GLU A 9 2.12 -7.55 15.27
C GLU A 9 3.22 -8.16 16.14
N PHE A 10 3.23 -9.49 16.25
CA PHE A 10 4.28 -10.18 17.00
C PHE A 10 5.62 -10.13 16.25
N LEU A 11 5.61 -10.38 14.93
CA LEU A 11 6.80 -10.40 14.10
C LEU A 11 7.40 -9.01 13.88
N SER A 12 6.58 -7.96 13.80
CA SER A 12 7.06 -6.57 13.62
C SER A 12 7.94 -6.07 14.77
N LYS A 13 7.84 -6.69 15.95
CA LYS A 13 8.70 -6.39 17.10
C LYS A 13 10.09 -7.02 17.01
N GLN A 14 10.28 -7.98 16.11
CA GLN A 14 11.50 -8.80 16.01
C GLN A 14 12.16 -8.73 14.63
N LEU A 15 11.39 -8.42 13.60
CA LEU A 15 11.84 -8.39 12.22
C LEU A 15 11.68 -6.98 11.66
N PRO A 16 12.63 -6.53 10.81
CA PRO A 16 12.43 -5.32 10.04
C PRO A 16 11.27 -5.50 9.05
N GLU A 17 10.64 -4.40 8.67
CA GLU A 17 9.40 -4.38 7.89
C GLU A 17 9.47 -5.20 6.59
N TYR A 18 10.61 -5.14 5.88
CA TYR A 18 10.82 -5.87 4.63
C TYR A 18 10.89 -7.40 4.77
N MET A 19 10.99 -7.93 6.00
CA MET A 19 10.93 -9.37 6.29
C MET A 19 9.54 -9.82 6.73
N LEU A 20 8.59 -8.91 6.93
CA LEU A 20 7.24 -9.26 7.35
C LEU A 20 6.46 -9.85 6.17
N PRO A 21 5.85 -11.05 6.34
CA PRO A 21 4.96 -11.60 5.34
C PRO A 21 3.77 -10.69 5.07
N THR A 22 3.46 -10.49 3.79
CA THR A 22 2.26 -9.78 3.35
C THR A 22 0.99 -10.58 3.65
N PHE A 23 1.07 -11.91 3.57
CA PHE A 23 -0.07 -12.81 3.69
C PHE A 23 0.19 -13.94 4.68
N TYR A 24 -0.87 -14.32 5.40
CA TYR A 24 -0.88 -15.45 6.31
C TYR A 24 -2.03 -16.38 5.91
N VAL A 25 -1.70 -17.63 5.57
CA VAL A 25 -2.69 -18.62 5.15
C VAL A 25 -2.71 -19.75 6.17
N HIS A 26 -3.85 -19.94 6.83
CA HIS A 26 -4.01 -21.04 7.76
C HIS A 26 -4.19 -22.37 7.00
N LEU A 27 -3.38 -23.36 7.36
CA LEU A 27 -3.43 -24.70 6.81
C LEU A 27 -3.66 -25.70 7.95
N ALA A 28 -4.60 -26.63 7.75
CA ALA A 28 -4.77 -27.74 8.68
C ALA A 28 -3.57 -28.70 8.65
N GLU A 29 -2.99 -28.90 7.47
CA GLU A 29 -1.80 -29.74 7.25
C GLU A 29 -0.97 -29.18 6.09
N LEU A 30 0.34 -29.39 6.12
CA LEU A 30 1.23 -29.01 5.02
C LEU A 30 1.09 -30.02 3.86
N PRO A 31 0.89 -29.58 2.61
CA PRO A 31 0.88 -30.49 1.47
C PRO A 31 2.27 -31.10 1.29
N LEU A 32 2.34 -32.43 1.17
CA LEU A 32 3.57 -33.17 0.96
C LEU A 32 3.55 -33.87 -0.40
N ASN A 33 4.71 -33.97 -1.05
CA ASN A 33 4.89 -34.76 -2.26
C ASN A 33 5.11 -36.25 -1.92
N SER A 34 5.22 -37.10 -2.94
CA SER A 34 5.43 -38.54 -2.80
C SER A 34 6.70 -38.95 -2.04
N SER A 35 7.66 -38.03 -1.86
CA SER A 35 8.87 -38.25 -1.06
C SER A 35 8.75 -37.70 0.37
N GLY A 36 7.58 -37.19 0.78
CA GLY A 36 7.35 -36.62 2.10
C GLY A 36 7.91 -35.21 2.30
N LYS A 37 8.36 -34.53 1.24
CA LYS A 37 8.81 -33.12 1.31
C LYS A 37 7.63 -32.19 1.04
N ILE A 38 7.71 -30.95 1.55
CA ILE A 38 6.68 -29.93 1.29
C ILE A 38 6.50 -29.72 -0.22
N ASP A 39 5.27 -29.89 -0.68
CA ASP A 39 4.87 -29.63 -2.05
C ASP A 39 4.44 -28.17 -2.20
N ARG A 40 5.43 -27.30 -2.46
CA ARG A 40 5.21 -25.86 -2.59
C ARG A 40 4.26 -25.46 -3.72
N LYS A 41 4.08 -26.31 -4.74
CA LYS A 41 3.19 -26.02 -5.88
C LYS A 41 1.73 -26.18 -5.52
N ASN A 42 1.44 -26.98 -4.50
CA ASN A 42 0.10 -27.26 -4.01
C ASN A 42 -0.23 -26.45 -2.75
N LEU A 43 0.60 -25.47 -2.38
CA LEU A 43 0.22 -24.48 -1.37
C LEU A 43 -0.90 -23.61 -1.94
N PRO A 44 -1.97 -23.34 -1.17
CA PRO A 44 -3.03 -22.46 -1.62
C PRO A 44 -2.51 -21.04 -1.80
N GLU A 45 -3.01 -20.37 -2.82
CA GLU A 45 -2.74 -18.95 -3.01
C GLU A 45 -3.42 -18.12 -1.91
N PRO A 46 -2.78 -17.06 -1.40
CA PRO A 46 -3.43 -16.12 -0.51
C PRO A 46 -4.67 -15.52 -1.14
N LYS A 47 -5.78 -15.49 -0.40
CA LYS A 47 -6.96 -14.73 -0.80
C LYS A 47 -6.72 -13.26 -0.47
N ILE A 48 -6.69 -12.41 -1.49
CA ILE A 48 -6.69 -10.96 -1.30
C ILE A 48 -8.14 -10.53 -1.15
N GLU A 49 -8.56 -10.22 0.07
CA GLU A 49 -9.89 -9.67 0.33
C GLU A 49 -9.92 -8.18 -0.02
N LEU A 50 -10.27 -7.92 -1.29
CA LEU A 50 -10.35 -6.58 -1.86
C LEU A 50 -11.59 -5.81 -1.38
N GLN A 51 -12.70 -6.51 -1.11
CA GLN A 51 -14.00 -5.86 -0.86
C GLN A 51 -14.30 -5.56 0.62
N ASP A 52 -13.59 -6.18 1.57
CA ASP A 52 -13.80 -5.91 2.99
C ASP A 52 -13.37 -4.48 3.34
N ASN A 53 -14.33 -3.68 3.81
CA ASN A 53 -14.17 -2.26 4.15
C ASN A 53 -13.74 -1.40 2.94
N TYR A 54 -14.38 -1.59 1.79
CA TYR A 54 -14.18 -0.72 0.64
C TYR A 54 -14.56 0.74 0.93
N VAL A 55 -13.64 1.65 0.60
CA VAL A 55 -13.83 3.10 0.64
C VAL A 55 -13.43 3.66 -0.71
N ALA A 56 -14.39 4.29 -1.39
CA ALA A 56 -14.16 4.90 -2.69
C ALA A 56 -13.30 6.16 -2.59
N PRO A 57 -12.58 6.52 -3.67
CA PRO A 57 -11.98 7.84 -3.81
C PRO A 57 -13.01 8.95 -3.61
N SER A 58 -12.62 9.97 -2.86
CA SER A 58 -13.45 11.10 -2.45
C SER A 58 -13.05 12.42 -3.10
N ASN A 59 -11.84 12.49 -3.68
CA ASN A 59 -11.31 13.67 -4.37
C ASN A 59 -10.57 13.30 -5.67
N ALA A 60 -10.17 14.32 -6.43
CA ALA A 60 -9.54 14.14 -7.74
C ALA A 60 -8.14 13.51 -7.66
N VAL A 61 -7.37 13.81 -6.61
CA VAL A 61 -6.02 13.28 -6.42
C VAL A 61 -6.09 11.79 -6.09
N GLU A 62 -6.96 11.39 -5.15
CA GLU A 62 -7.24 9.99 -4.83
C GLU A 62 -7.68 9.23 -6.09
N ASP A 63 -8.56 9.80 -6.92
CA ASP A 63 -9.04 9.13 -8.13
C ASP A 63 -7.93 8.86 -9.16
N GLN A 64 -7.04 9.83 -9.36
CA GLN A 64 -5.87 9.70 -10.24
C GLN A 64 -4.87 8.66 -9.71
N ILE A 65 -4.56 8.68 -8.41
CA ILE A 65 -3.67 7.69 -7.79
C ILE A 65 -4.29 6.29 -7.86
N THR A 66 -5.59 6.16 -7.63
CA THR A 66 -6.31 4.87 -7.74
C THR A 66 -6.19 4.30 -9.16
N ALA A 67 -6.31 5.15 -10.20
CA ALA A 67 -6.10 4.71 -11.58
C ALA A 67 -4.65 4.24 -11.82
N MET A 68 -3.66 4.98 -11.30
CA MET A 68 -2.25 4.56 -11.40
C MET A 68 -1.99 3.23 -10.67
N TRP A 69 -2.57 3.04 -9.48
CA TRP A 69 -2.48 1.79 -8.74
C TRP A 69 -3.13 0.63 -9.50
N SER A 70 -4.31 0.86 -10.10
CA SER A 70 -5.01 -0.14 -10.92
C SER A 70 -4.12 -0.67 -12.03
N GLU A 71 -3.46 0.21 -12.77
CA GLU A 71 -2.53 -0.17 -13.83
C GLU A 71 -1.31 -0.92 -13.31
N VAL A 72 -0.68 -0.42 -12.24
CA VAL A 72 0.57 -0.98 -11.68
C VAL A 72 0.35 -2.34 -11.01
N LEU A 73 -0.77 -2.50 -10.31
CA LEU A 73 -1.11 -3.72 -9.59
C LEU A 73 -1.83 -4.73 -10.48
N SER A 74 -2.38 -4.29 -11.63
CA SER A 74 -3.25 -5.08 -12.50
C SER A 74 -4.51 -5.56 -11.76
N ILE A 75 -5.14 -4.63 -11.04
CA ILE A 75 -6.38 -4.82 -10.28
C ILE A 75 -7.41 -3.82 -10.80
N ASP A 76 -8.67 -4.22 -10.95
CA ASP A 76 -9.74 -3.31 -11.35
C ASP A 76 -9.87 -2.13 -10.37
N LYS A 77 -9.98 -0.91 -10.90
CA LYS A 77 -9.98 0.34 -10.12
C LYS A 77 -11.04 0.32 -9.02
N GLU A 78 -12.21 -0.23 -9.32
CA GLU A 78 -13.37 -0.34 -8.43
C GLU A 78 -13.14 -1.29 -7.24
N MET A 79 -12.11 -2.14 -7.31
CA MET A 79 -11.74 -3.06 -6.24
C MET A 79 -10.69 -2.50 -5.29
N ILE A 80 -10.13 -1.31 -5.58
CA ILE A 80 -9.06 -0.69 -4.79
C ILE A 80 -9.68 0.32 -3.83
N SER A 81 -9.70 -0.02 -2.54
CA SER A 81 -10.11 0.89 -1.47
C SER A 81 -8.99 1.84 -1.09
N VAL A 82 -9.30 3.13 -0.88
CA VAL A 82 -8.27 4.15 -0.61
C VAL A 82 -7.49 3.94 0.69
N ASN A 83 -8.02 3.14 1.61
CA ASN A 83 -7.39 2.80 2.89
C ASN A 83 -6.62 1.48 2.87
N LYS A 84 -6.58 0.76 1.74
CA LYS A 84 -5.81 -0.49 1.62
C LYS A 84 -4.36 -0.17 1.27
N GLY A 85 -3.43 -0.86 1.92
CA GLY A 85 -2.01 -0.66 1.70
C GLY A 85 -1.54 -1.20 0.35
N PHE A 86 -0.65 -0.47 -0.33
CA PHE A 86 -0.08 -0.85 -1.63
C PHE A 86 0.53 -2.26 -1.62
N PHE A 87 1.28 -2.56 -0.56
CA PHE A 87 1.94 -3.85 -0.40
C PHE A 87 0.95 -4.97 -0.04
N GLU A 88 -0.14 -4.66 0.65
CA GLU A 88 -1.20 -5.62 0.96
C GLU A 88 -1.94 -6.07 -0.31
N LEU A 89 -1.98 -5.20 -1.33
CA LEU A 89 -2.56 -5.48 -2.64
C LEU A 89 -1.56 -6.12 -3.62
N GLY A 90 -0.42 -6.63 -3.14
CA GLY A 90 0.60 -7.28 -3.98
C GLY A 90 1.55 -6.29 -4.68
N GLY A 91 1.67 -5.08 -4.15
CA GLY A 91 2.75 -4.14 -4.45
C GLY A 91 4.09 -4.63 -3.90
N HIS A 92 5.18 -4.25 -4.56
CA HIS A 92 6.56 -4.49 -4.12
C HIS A 92 7.48 -3.40 -4.72
N SER A 93 8.76 -3.36 -4.34
CA SER A 93 9.66 -2.25 -4.67
C SER A 93 9.73 -1.90 -6.17
N LEU A 94 9.73 -2.89 -7.06
CA LEU A 94 9.70 -2.64 -8.51
C LEU A 94 8.39 -1.96 -8.95
N LYS A 95 7.23 -2.44 -8.48
CA LYS A 95 5.94 -1.80 -8.75
C LYS A 95 5.86 -0.41 -8.13
N ALA A 96 6.40 -0.22 -6.92
CA ALA A 96 6.49 1.07 -6.25
C ALA A 96 7.34 2.07 -7.06
N MET A 97 8.48 1.63 -7.61
CA MET A 97 9.28 2.46 -8.52
C MET A 97 8.51 2.88 -9.78
N VAL A 98 7.71 1.97 -10.37
CA VAL A 98 6.85 2.32 -11.52
C VAL A 98 5.78 3.34 -11.11
N LEU A 99 5.15 3.15 -9.95
CA LEU A 99 4.16 4.07 -9.40
C LEU A 99 4.74 5.47 -9.17
N VAL A 100 5.90 5.57 -8.52
CA VAL A 100 6.62 6.83 -8.28
C VAL A 100 6.84 7.61 -9.57
N ASN A 101 7.30 6.94 -10.63
CA ASN A 101 7.52 7.59 -11.92
C ASN A 101 6.21 8.10 -12.57
N LYS A 102 5.09 7.38 -12.37
CA LYS A 102 3.78 7.81 -12.84
C LYS A 102 3.28 9.04 -12.08
N ILE A 103 3.34 9.01 -10.74
CA ILE A 103 2.99 10.13 -9.87
C ILE A 103 3.82 11.36 -10.25
N ALA A 104 5.13 11.19 -10.44
CA ALA A 104 6.01 12.30 -10.77
C ALA A 104 5.65 12.98 -12.08
N LYS A 105 5.24 12.19 -13.08
CA LYS A 105 4.81 12.70 -14.38
C LYS A 105 3.44 13.38 -14.32
N GLU A 106 2.50 12.81 -13.57
CA GLU A 106 1.12 13.31 -13.51
C GLU A 106 1.02 14.63 -12.72
N PHE A 107 1.73 14.72 -11.61
CA PHE A 107 1.61 15.85 -10.68
C PHE A 107 2.76 16.87 -10.79
N ASP A 108 3.69 16.68 -11.74
CA ASP A 108 4.88 17.51 -11.94
C ASP A 108 5.69 17.72 -10.66
N MET A 109 5.88 16.65 -9.89
CA MET A 109 6.59 16.69 -8.61
C MET A 109 7.51 15.49 -8.43
N VAL A 110 8.48 15.59 -7.52
CA VAL A 110 9.25 14.41 -7.10
C VAL A 110 8.50 13.72 -5.96
N PHE A 111 8.09 12.48 -6.16
CA PHE A 111 7.53 11.63 -5.11
C PHE A 111 8.60 10.60 -4.67
N PRO A 112 9.24 10.75 -3.50
CA PRO A 112 10.30 9.83 -3.08
C PRO A 112 9.78 8.39 -2.92
N LEU A 113 10.60 7.39 -3.24
CA LEU A 113 10.20 5.98 -3.09
C LEU A 113 9.90 5.65 -1.62
N GLU A 114 10.66 6.24 -0.70
CA GLU A 114 10.50 6.10 0.74
C GLU A 114 9.08 6.45 1.18
N LYS A 115 8.45 7.44 0.52
CA LYS A 115 7.07 7.84 0.83
C LYS A 115 6.04 6.78 0.46
N VAL A 116 6.30 5.87 -0.48
CA VAL A 116 5.40 4.73 -0.75
C VAL A 116 5.35 3.77 0.45
N PHE A 117 6.44 3.65 1.19
CA PHE A 117 6.52 2.82 2.39
C PHE A 117 5.97 3.54 3.63
N GLU A 118 6.29 4.82 3.81
CA GLU A 118 5.79 5.62 4.94
C GLU A 118 4.30 5.96 4.84
N LYS A 119 3.78 6.10 3.61
CA LYS A 119 2.40 6.45 3.29
C LYS A 119 1.85 5.35 2.37
N PRO A 120 1.58 4.15 2.93
CA PRO A 120 1.29 2.97 2.12
C PRO A 120 -0.10 2.97 1.50
N THR A 121 -1.01 3.87 1.88
CA THR A 121 -2.39 3.94 1.35
C THR A 121 -2.58 5.06 0.33
N ILE A 122 -3.60 4.96 -0.54
CA ILE A 122 -3.92 6.01 -1.52
C ILE A 122 -4.25 7.32 -0.80
N LYS A 123 -5.02 7.23 0.30
CA LYS A 123 -5.42 8.40 1.08
C LYS A 123 -4.21 9.19 1.58
N GLU A 124 -3.26 8.50 2.21
CA GLU A 124 -2.04 9.11 2.73
C GLU A 124 -1.12 9.67 1.61
N GLN A 125 -1.08 9.00 0.45
CA GLN A 125 -0.33 9.50 -0.72
C GLN A 125 -0.96 10.76 -1.31
N ALA A 126 -2.29 10.79 -1.39
CA ALA A 126 -3.04 11.95 -1.87
C ALA A 126 -2.82 13.17 -0.98
N GLU A 127 -2.94 13.00 0.34
CA GLU A 127 -2.68 14.06 1.32
C GLU A 127 -1.25 14.63 1.17
N PHE A 128 -0.24 13.77 1.00
CA PHE A 128 1.14 14.21 0.77
C PHE A 128 1.29 15.03 -0.52
N ILE A 129 0.66 14.59 -1.62
CA ILE A 129 0.72 15.27 -2.92
C ILE A 129 0.06 16.65 -2.83
N GLU A 130 -1.14 16.72 -2.24
CA GLU A 130 -1.89 17.97 -2.07
C GLU A 130 -1.09 18.98 -1.23
N ILE A 131 -0.48 18.55 -0.13
CA ILE A 131 0.37 19.41 0.72
C ILE A 131 1.57 19.93 -0.08
N ASN A 132 2.25 19.08 -0.84
CA ASN A 132 3.40 19.51 -1.65
C ASN A 132 2.99 20.51 -2.73
N GLN A 133 1.92 20.22 -3.48
CA GLN A 133 1.42 21.15 -4.50
C GLN A 133 1.02 22.50 -3.90
N TRP A 134 0.45 22.51 -2.69
CA TRP A 134 0.12 23.75 -1.98
C TRP A 134 1.38 24.53 -1.57
N LEU A 135 2.40 23.85 -1.04
CA LEU A 135 3.66 24.50 -0.61
C LEU A 135 4.41 25.18 -1.77
N PHE A 136 4.36 24.61 -2.97
CA PHE A 136 5.07 25.14 -4.14
C PHE A 136 4.24 26.10 -5.00
N ASN A 137 2.91 26.18 -4.79
CA ASN A 137 2.02 27.13 -5.46
C ASN A 137 1.70 28.36 -4.59
N ASP A 138 2.73 29.16 -4.27
CA ASP A 138 2.71 30.59 -3.87
C ASP A 138 1.59 31.10 -2.92
N ASN A 139 1.17 30.33 -1.92
CA ASN A 139 0.29 30.77 -0.82
C ASN A 139 0.86 30.43 0.57
N ALA A 140 2.18 30.48 0.72
CA ALA A 140 2.94 30.16 1.94
C ALA A 140 2.76 31.14 3.11
N THR A 141 1.57 31.70 3.32
CA THR A 141 1.27 32.56 4.49
C THR A 141 0.20 31.97 5.42
N ASN A 142 -0.48 30.88 5.05
CA ASN A 142 -1.47 30.25 5.92
C ASN A 142 -1.50 28.74 5.74
N VAL A 143 -0.63 28.02 6.45
CA VAL A 143 -0.78 26.56 6.58
C VAL A 143 -2.04 26.32 7.42
N PRO A 144 -3.08 25.64 6.92
CA PRO A 144 -4.19 25.22 7.77
C PRO A 144 -3.62 24.36 8.90
N ILE A 145 -3.93 24.70 10.15
CA ILE A 145 -3.37 24.03 11.35
C ILE A 145 -3.61 22.50 11.31
N GLU A 146 -4.65 22.06 10.62
CA GLU A 146 -4.99 20.65 10.35
C GLU A 146 -3.93 19.93 9.49
N MET A 147 -3.21 20.62 8.62
CA MET A 147 -2.16 20.07 7.74
C MET A 147 -0.74 20.09 8.36
N VAL A 148 -0.55 20.75 9.51
CA VAL A 148 0.78 20.93 10.14
C VAL A 148 1.16 19.74 11.04
N GLN A 149 0.22 18.92 11.47
CA GLN A 149 0.48 17.85 12.44
C GLN A 149 1.37 16.70 11.91
N GLU A 150 1.62 16.62 10.60
CA GLU A 150 2.46 15.57 10.01
C GLU A 150 3.83 16.04 9.50
N VAL A 151 4.16 17.33 9.63
CA VAL A 151 5.38 17.93 9.03
C VAL A 151 6.55 18.06 10.02
N ILE A 152 6.36 17.69 11.29
CA ILE A 152 7.45 17.68 12.29
C ILE A 152 7.51 16.33 12.99
N ILE A 153 8.15 15.33 12.36
CA ILE A 153 9.11 14.38 12.97
C ILE A 153 10.10 13.98 11.88
#